data_AF-A0AAN7A763-F1
#
_entry.id   AF-A0AAN7A763-F1
#
_cell.length_a   1.000
_cell.length_b   1.000
_cell.length_c   1.000
_cell.angle_alpha   90.00
_cell.angle_beta   90.00
_cell.angle_gamma   90.00
#
_symmetry.space_group_name_H-M   'P 1'
#
loop_
_entity.id
_entity.type
_entity.pdbx_description
1 polymer ?
#
loop_
_entity_poly.entity_id
_entity_poly.type
_entity_poly.pdbx_seq_one_letter_code
_entity_poly.pdbx_strand_id
1 'polypeptide(L)'
;MRTALFTAVTALVAPVVLGQERDPSSELYTDSSSNITFNTWSPSPFVTIGLALPPDALETDTDEFLGLITCSDPAGWCGVSLGGGMVSNLLVLAYPSPSNPEKILTSLRWASDYGPPIEPYNGDAKLSQILSTINATHYQVLFRCEKCLGEWRQGEEQQGGSFPSSGGFLLFGWCHASSAPFGEAECADKAEVSQHDSQGLFGAEVTSFTLAPSAEEYALWAGKASGGMVDDECVA
;
A
#
# COMPACT_ATOMS: atom_id res chain seq x y z
N MET A 1 -36.09 -53.08 -36.51
CA MET A 1 -35.77 -51.65 -36.36
C MET A 1 -35.58 -51.38 -34.87
N ARG A 2 -34.51 -50.65 -34.51
CA ARG A 2 -33.79 -50.69 -33.23
C ARG A 2 -34.53 -49.97 -32.08
N THR A 3 -34.59 -50.63 -30.91
CA THR A 3 -35.03 -50.05 -29.64
C THR A 3 -33.92 -49.18 -29.06
N ALA A 4 -34.20 -47.90 -28.77
CA ALA A 4 -33.26 -46.98 -28.15
C ALA A 4 -33.53 -46.90 -26.63
N LEU A 5 -32.55 -47.27 -25.81
CA LEU A 5 -32.53 -46.97 -24.38
C LEU A 5 -32.01 -45.55 -24.18
N PHE A 6 -32.77 -44.71 -23.48
CA PHE A 6 -32.30 -43.42 -22.97
C PHE A 6 -31.77 -43.61 -21.55
N THR A 7 -30.46 -43.42 -21.37
CA THR A 7 -29.82 -43.36 -20.05
C THR A 7 -29.76 -41.90 -19.63
N ALA A 8 -30.48 -41.53 -18.57
CA ALA A 8 -30.40 -40.19 -17.98
C ALA A 8 -29.09 -40.07 -17.19
N VAL A 9 -28.22 -39.15 -17.61
CA VAL A 9 -26.99 -38.79 -16.88
C VAL A 9 -27.35 -37.68 -15.90
N THR A 10 -27.36 -37.99 -14.61
CA THR A 10 -27.54 -37.00 -13.54
C THR A 10 -26.22 -36.28 -13.33
N ALA A 11 -26.11 -35.03 -13.79
CA ALA A 11 -24.94 -34.19 -13.51
C ALA A 11 -24.98 -33.73 -12.04
N LEU A 12 -24.01 -34.20 -11.24
CA LEU A 12 -23.74 -33.63 -9.92
C LEU A 12 -23.14 -32.24 -10.12
N VAL A 13 -23.88 -31.19 -9.76
CA VAL A 13 -23.34 -29.83 -9.67
C VAL A 13 -22.72 -29.69 -8.28
N ALA A 14 -21.40 -29.81 -8.19
CA ALA A 14 -20.69 -29.49 -6.95
C ALA A 14 -20.77 -27.97 -6.73
N PRO A 15 -21.14 -27.49 -5.52
CA PRO A 15 -21.09 -26.07 -5.23
C PRO A 15 -19.63 -25.63 -5.26
N VAL A 16 -19.31 -24.70 -6.16
CA VAL A 16 -18.06 -23.94 -6.09
C VAL A 16 -18.19 -23.07 -4.85
N VAL A 17 -17.60 -23.52 -3.75
CA VAL A 17 -17.33 -22.64 -2.60
C VAL A 17 -16.28 -21.66 -3.09
N LEU A 18 -16.71 -20.44 -3.43
CA LEU A 18 -15.80 -19.31 -3.49
C LEU A 18 -15.22 -19.19 -2.08
N GLY A 19 -13.96 -19.54 -1.89
CA GLY A 19 -13.27 -19.23 -0.64
C GLY A 19 -13.33 -17.72 -0.49
N GLN A 20 -14.07 -17.24 0.51
CA GLN A 20 -13.92 -15.86 0.93
C GLN A 20 -12.48 -15.75 1.43
N GLU A 21 -11.65 -14.96 0.76
CA GLU A 21 -10.37 -14.56 1.33
C GLU A 21 -10.70 -13.92 2.67
N ARG A 22 -10.24 -14.55 3.74
CA ARG A 22 -10.42 -14.03 5.10
C ARG A 22 -9.60 -12.76 5.16
N ASP A 23 -10.21 -11.64 5.55
CA ASP A 23 -9.45 -10.43 5.86
C ASP A 23 -8.30 -10.79 6.82
N PRO A 24 -7.07 -10.32 6.55
CA PRO A 24 -5.93 -10.63 7.40
C PRO A 24 -6.23 -10.17 8.83
N SER A 25 -5.83 -10.96 9.81
CA SER A 25 -5.87 -10.49 11.20
C SER A 25 -4.91 -9.33 11.37
N SER A 26 -5.30 -8.36 12.21
CA SER A 26 -4.43 -7.28 12.60
C SER A 26 -3.47 -7.71 13.72
N GLU A 27 -2.24 -7.19 13.68
CA GLU A 27 -1.22 -7.41 14.70
C GLU A 27 -0.50 -6.10 15.03
N LEU A 28 -0.27 -5.84 16.32
CA LEU A 28 0.57 -4.72 16.76
C LEU A 28 2.03 -5.03 16.50
N TYR A 29 2.72 -4.11 15.82
CA TYR A 29 4.15 -4.19 15.55
C TYR A 29 4.84 -2.90 16.01
N THR A 30 5.81 -3.03 16.91
CA THR A 30 6.69 -1.92 17.30
C THR A 30 8.03 -2.09 16.61
N ASP A 31 8.38 -1.15 15.73
CA ASP A 31 9.72 -1.13 15.13
C ASP A 31 10.76 -0.78 16.19
N SER A 32 11.71 -1.67 16.41
CA SER A 32 12.77 -1.50 17.42
C SER A 32 13.70 -0.31 17.17
N SER A 33 13.84 0.14 15.92
CA SER A 33 14.80 1.20 15.56
C SER A 33 14.18 2.59 15.73
N SER A 34 12.95 2.78 15.27
CA SER A 34 12.21 4.05 15.37
C SER A 34 11.42 4.18 16.68
N ASN A 35 11.09 3.05 17.32
CA ASN A 35 10.18 2.92 18.45
C ASN A 35 8.73 3.36 18.14
N ILE A 36 8.31 3.24 16.87
CA ILE A 36 6.93 3.53 16.44
C ILE A 36 6.13 2.23 16.47
N THR A 37 4.91 2.29 17.00
CA THR A 37 3.97 1.15 16.98
C THR A 37 2.94 1.34 15.89
N PHE A 38 2.75 0.31 15.06
CA PHE A 38 1.78 0.23 13.98
C PHE A 38 0.78 -0.88 14.26
N ASN A 39 -0.47 -0.69 13.83
CA ASN A 39 -1.35 -1.80 13.56
C ASN A 39 -1.02 -2.35 12.17
N THR A 40 -0.78 -3.65 12.02
CA THR A 40 -0.30 -4.25 10.78
C THR A 40 -1.19 -5.37 10.27
N TRP A 41 -1.21 -5.56 8.96
CA TRP A 41 -1.92 -6.62 8.27
C TRP A 41 -1.00 -7.24 7.21
N SER A 42 -0.98 -8.56 7.13
CA SER A 42 -0.27 -9.31 6.09
C SER A 42 -1.28 -10.01 5.18
N PRO A 43 -1.88 -9.31 4.19
CA PRO A 43 -2.85 -9.91 3.27
C PRO A 43 -2.24 -10.98 2.36
N SER A 44 -0.90 -11.03 2.26
CA SER A 44 -0.18 -12.06 1.54
C SER A 44 1.18 -12.34 2.20
N PRO A 45 1.90 -13.40 1.78
CA PRO A 45 3.28 -13.62 2.21
C PRO A 45 4.27 -12.56 1.71
N PHE A 46 3.88 -11.77 0.70
CA PHE A 46 4.76 -10.80 0.04
C PHE A 46 4.64 -9.40 0.60
N VAL A 47 3.49 -9.03 1.17
CA VAL A 47 3.22 -7.65 1.59
C VAL A 47 2.67 -7.63 3.02
N THR A 48 3.29 -6.82 3.87
CA THR A 48 2.71 -6.36 5.14
C THR A 48 2.50 -4.85 5.06
N ILE A 49 1.31 -4.39 5.44
CA ILE A 49 0.97 -2.98 5.52
C ILE A 49 0.71 -2.63 6.98
N GLY A 50 1.26 -1.52 7.44
CA GLY A 50 1.03 -0.98 8.76
C GLY A 50 0.53 0.45 8.75
N LEU A 51 -0.25 0.78 9.78
CA LEU A 51 -0.89 2.08 9.95
C LEU A 51 -0.81 2.53 11.41
N ALA A 52 -0.41 3.79 11.60
CA ALA A 52 -0.57 4.51 12.85
C ALA A 52 -1.16 5.91 12.56
N LEU A 53 -2.19 6.28 13.32
CA LEU A 53 -2.98 7.50 13.16
C LEU A 53 -2.89 8.38 14.43
N PRO A 54 -3.20 9.68 14.33
CA PRO A 54 -3.44 10.53 15.49
C PRO A 54 -4.48 9.92 16.45
N PRO A 55 -4.39 10.21 17.76
CA PRO A 55 -5.25 9.59 18.78
C PRO A 55 -6.75 9.88 18.62
N ASP A 56 -7.11 10.94 17.92
CA ASP A 56 -8.48 11.41 17.68
C ASP A 56 -9.01 11.05 16.29
N ALA A 57 -8.27 10.25 15.52
CA ALA A 57 -8.63 9.90 14.14
C ALA A 57 -9.96 9.15 13.98
N LEU A 58 -10.47 8.51 15.05
CA LEU A 58 -11.81 7.90 15.06
C LEU A 58 -12.95 8.90 15.34
N GLU A 59 -12.62 10.09 15.80
CA GLU A 59 -13.59 11.15 16.16
C GLU A 59 -13.58 12.28 15.14
N THR A 60 -12.41 12.61 14.59
CA THR A 60 -12.20 13.65 13.58
C THR A 60 -11.32 13.10 12.47
N ASP A 61 -11.72 13.33 11.22
CA ASP A 61 -10.94 12.88 10.07
C ASP A 61 -9.55 13.53 10.07
N THR A 62 -8.51 12.70 10.04
CA THR A 62 -7.12 13.12 9.78
C THR A 62 -6.86 13.07 8.28
N ASP A 63 -5.99 13.94 7.78
CA ASP A 63 -5.52 13.90 6.40
C ASP A 63 -4.16 13.19 6.26
N GLU A 64 -3.52 12.81 7.36
CA GLU A 64 -2.21 12.16 7.39
C GLU A 64 -2.17 10.86 8.20
N PHE A 65 -1.14 10.06 7.95
CA PHE A 65 -0.81 8.87 8.73
C PHE A 65 0.68 8.53 8.71
N LEU A 66 1.10 7.66 9.63
CA LEU A 66 2.37 6.95 9.54
C LEU A 66 2.13 5.56 8.99
N GLY A 67 2.83 5.24 7.91
CA GLY A 67 2.72 3.99 7.19
C GLY A 67 3.94 3.10 7.37
N LEU A 68 3.71 1.80 7.22
CA LEU A 68 4.74 0.78 7.12
C LEU A 68 4.43 -0.11 5.92
N ILE A 69 5.42 -0.39 5.09
CA ILE A 69 5.35 -1.42 4.05
C ILE A 69 6.53 -2.36 4.24
N THR A 70 6.26 -3.64 4.45
CA THR A 70 7.25 -4.71 4.32
C THR A 70 6.98 -5.44 3.01
N CYS A 71 7.99 -5.55 2.16
CA CYS A 71 7.93 -6.31 0.91
C CYS A 71 8.90 -7.49 0.99
N SER A 72 8.38 -8.71 0.97
CA SER A 72 9.15 -9.97 1.06
C SER A 72 9.77 -10.39 -0.28
N ASP A 73 10.34 -9.42 -0.98
CA ASP A 73 11.07 -9.62 -2.23
C ASP A 73 12.14 -8.52 -2.39
N PRO A 74 13.40 -8.79 -2.01
CA PRO A 74 14.44 -7.76 -1.95
C PRO A 74 14.96 -7.35 -3.34
N ALA A 75 14.42 -7.89 -4.44
CA ALA A 75 14.75 -7.47 -5.80
C ALA A 75 13.55 -6.86 -6.55
N GLY A 76 12.32 -7.14 -6.08
CA GLY A 76 11.08 -6.69 -6.67
C GLY A 76 10.57 -5.35 -6.15
N TRP A 77 9.29 -5.08 -6.42
CA TRP A 77 8.58 -3.90 -5.93
C TRP A 77 7.24 -4.29 -5.30
N CYS A 78 6.79 -3.46 -4.36
CA CYS A 78 5.48 -3.55 -3.75
C CYS A 78 4.72 -2.24 -3.94
N GLY A 79 3.41 -2.36 -4.10
CA GLY A 79 2.50 -1.23 -4.24
C GLY A 79 1.34 -1.30 -3.25
N VAL A 80 0.85 -0.14 -2.82
CA VAL A 80 -0.33 0.00 -1.95
C VAL A 80 -1.28 1.02 -2.57
N SER A 81 -2.57 0.71 -2.61
CA SER A 81 -3.63 1.67 -2.95
C SER A 81 -4.39 2.07 -1.69
N LEU A 82 -4.51 3.38 -1.46
CA LEU A 82 -5.20 3.94 -0.29
C LEU A 82 -6.74 3.94 -0.40
N GLY A 83 -7.29 3.59 -1.57
CA GLY A 83 -8.73 3.47 -1.78
C GLY A 83 -9.15 2.14 -2.42
N GLY A 84 -8.32 1.10 -2.25
CA GLY A 84 -8.60 -0.25 -2.72
C GLY A 84 -8.18 -0.45 -4.17
N GLY A 85 -8.92 0.10 -5.12
CA GLY A 85 -8.67 -0.10 -6.55
C GLY A 85 -7.36 0.54 -7.04
N MET A 86 -6.81 0.05 -8.16
CA MET A 86 -5.62 0.66 -8.80
C MET A 86 -5.95 2.03 -9.40
N VAL A 87 -7.06 2.12 -10.13
CA VAL A 87 -7.44 3.33 -10.87
C VAL A 87 -8.11 4.34 -9.95
N SER A 88 -7.83 5.63 -10.17
CA SER A 88 -8.45 6.76 -9.46
C SER A 88 -8.20 6.80 -7.95
N ASN A 89 -7.09 6.19 -7.51
CA ASN A 89 -6.70 6.15 -6.10
C ASN A 89 -5.26 6.60 -5.93
N LEU A 90 -4.95 7.19 -4.77
CA LEU A 90 -3.58 7.49 -4.39
C LEU A 90 -2.82 6.17 -4.16
N LEU A 91 -1.74 5.99 -4.91
CA LEU A 91 -0.90 4.79 -4.87
C LEU A 91 0.43 5.10 -4.22
N VAL A 92 0.97 4.16 -3.45
CA VAL A 92 2.32 4.19 -2.91
C VAL A 92 3.12 3.07 -3.59
N LEU A 93 4.21 3.42 -4.25
CA LEU A 93 5.19 2.49 -4.79
C LEU A 93 6.40 2.44 -3.84
N ALA A 94 6.95 1.25 -3.59
CA ALA A 94 8.21 1.06 -2.87
C ALA A 94 9.06 0.00 -3.56
N TYR A 95 10.39 0.21 -3.64
CA TYR A 95 11.35 -0.74 -4.20
C TYR A 95 12.80 -0.36 -3.86
N PRO A 96 13.76 -1.30 -3.88
CA PRO A 96 15.18 -0.98 -3.67
C PRO A 96 15.79 -0.19 -4.83
N SER A 97 16.67 0.78 -4.55
CA SER A 97 17.38 1.54 -5.58
C SER A 97 18.22 0.61 -6.46
N PRO A 98 18.16 0.76 -7.81
CA PRO A 98 18.98 -0.03 -8.72
C PRO A 98 20.50 0.18 -8.51
N SER A 99 20.93 1.39 -8.15
CA SER A 99 22.35 1.71 -7.94
C SER A 99 22.83 1.54 -6.49
N ASN A 100 21.93 1.61 -5.52
CA ASN A 100 22.22 1.38 -4.11
C ASN A 100 21.13 0.52 -3.45
N PRO A 101 21.24 -0.82 -3.51
CA PRO A 101 20.22 -1.72 -2.98
C PRO A 101 19.91 -1.57 -1.49
N GLU A 102 20.79 -0.93 -0.70
CA GLU A 102 20.54 -0.63 0.72
C GLU A 102 19.53 0.52 0.93
N LYS A 103 19.25 1.29 -0.12
CA LYS A 103 18.33 2.42 -0.14
C LYS A 103 16.99 1.97 -0.72
N ILE A 104 15.89 2.20 0.00
CA ILE A 104 14.54 1.96 -0.51
C ILE A 104 13.99 3.26 -1.09
N LEU A 105 13.60 3.22 -2.36
CA LEU A 105 12.94 4.30 -3.06
C LEU A 105 11.42 4.15 -2.90
N THR A 106 10.73 5.28 -2.83
CA THR A 106 9.28 5.35 -2.69
C THR A 106 8.72 6.45 -3.56
N SER A 107 7.52 6.26 -4.10
CA SER A 107 6.84 7.30 -4.89
C SER A 107 5.33 7.28 -4.68
N LEU A 108 4.71 8.47 -4.66
CA LEU A 108 3.26 8.60 -4.79
C LEU A 108 2.91 8.54 -6.28
N ARG A 109 2.03 7.61 -6.65
CA ARG A 109 1.65 7.34 -8.05
C ARG A 109 0.14 7.45 -8.27
N TRP A 110 -0.24 7.52 -9.53
CA TRP A 110 -1.62 7.53 -9.98
C TRP A 110 -1.82 6.72 -11.26
N ALA A 111 -2.95 6.01 -11.35
CA ALA A 111 -3.41 5.34 -12.56
C ALA A 111 -4.77 5.89 -12.99
N SER A 112 -4.89 6.31 -14.26
CA SER A 112 -6.19 6.66 -14.87
C SER A 112 -6.88 5.48 -15.54
N ASP A 113 -6.14 4.41 -15.83
CA ASP A 113 -6.65 3.16 -16.40
C ASP A 113 -5.80 1.94 -15.96
N TYR A 114 -6.16 0.76 -16.45
CA TYR A 114 -5.40 -0.48 -16.23
C TYR A 114 -4.33 -0.67 -17.32
N GLY A 115 -3.37 0.24 -17.39
CA GLY A 115 -2.24 0.18 -18.31
C GLY A 115 -1.04 1.02 -17.86
N PRO A 116 0.16 0.79 -18.45
CA PRO A 116 1.29 1.69 -18.27
C PRO A 116 1.16 2.94 -19.17
N PRO A 117 1.80 4.06 -18.79
CA PRO A 117 2.54 4.27 -17.54
C PRO A 117 1.62 4.62 -16.35
N ILE A 118 2.02 4.21 -15.15
CA ILE A 118 1.54 4.84 -13.91
C ILE A 118 2.32 6.13 -13.70
N GLU A 119 1.60 7.24 -13.59
CA GLU A 119 2.18 8.58 -13.51
C GLU A 119 2.53 8.94 -12.06
N PRO A 120 3.50 9.85 -11.83
CA PRO A 120 3.66 10.45 -10.51
C PRO A 120 2.38 11.19 -10.10
N TYR A 121 2.02 11.07 -8.83
CA TYR A 121 0.90 11.81 -8.27
C TYR A 121 1.24 13.29 -8.22
N ASN A 122 0.38 14.13 -8.79
CA ASN A 122 0.61 15.57 -8.91
C ASN A 122 -0.27 16.42 -7.98
N GLY A 123 -0.97 15.79 -7.04
CA GLY A 123 -1.73 16.48 -6.01
C GLY A 123 -0.86 16.89 -4.83
N ASP A 124 -1.52 17.36 -3.77
CA ASP A 124 -0.87 17.98 -2.62
C ASP A 124 -0.26 17.01 -1.59
N ALA A 125 -0.50 15.70 -1.75
CA ALA A 125 -0.04 14.67 -0.83
C ALA A 125 1.48 14.53 -0.87
N LYS A 126 2.08 14.24 0.29
CA LYS A 126 3.52 14.13 0.44
C LYS A 126 3.89 12.88 1.22
N LEU A 127 4.84 12.13 0.71
CA LEU A 127 5.44 11.01 1.41
C LEU A 127 6.83 11.41 1.87
N SER A 128 7.15 11.15 3.14
CA SER A 128 8.48 11.37 3.73
C SER A 128 8.92 10.14 4.50
N GLN A 129 10.09 9.59 4.20
CA GLN A 129 10.57 8.42 4.91
C GLN A 129 11.02 8.76 6.34
N ILE A 130 10.77 7.82 7.24
CA ILE A 130 11.25 7.81 8.63
C ILE A 130 12.47 6.89 8.73
N LEU A 131 12.35 5.70 8.14
CA LEU A 131 13.37 4.67 8.17
C LEU A 131 13.13 3.69 7.02
N SER A 132 14.20 3.15 6.44
CA SER A 132 14.14 1.98 5.59
C SER A 132 15.18 0.95 6.00
N THR A 133 14.86 -0.34 5.87
CA THR A 133 15.78 -1.44 6.07
C THR A 133 15.65 -2.46 4.95
N ILE A 134 16.72 -3.19 4.65
CA ILE A 134 16.70 -4.31 3.71
C ILE A 134 17.59 -5.43 4.22
N ASN A 135 17.19 -6.67 3.94
CA ASN A 135 18.00 -7.86 4.18
C ASN A 135 17.78 -8.87 3.03
N ALA A 136 18.26 -10.10 3.21
CA ALA A 136 18.22 -11.13 2.19
C ALA A 136 16.82 -11.63 1.80
N THR A 137 15.77 -11.32 2.58
CA THR A 137 14.41 -11.83 2.31
C THR A 137 13.36 -10.75 2.17
N HIS A 138 13.59 -9.54 2.68
CA HIS A 138 12.63 -8.45 2.58
C HIS A 138 13.30 -7.09 2.73
N TYR A 139 12.59 -6.06 2.30
CA TYR A 139 12.81 -4.69 2.75
C TYR A 139 11.58 -4.16 3.47
N GLN A 140 11.80 -3.16 4.31
CA GLN A 140 10.77 -2.45 5.04
C GLN A 140 10.99 -0.95 4.91
N VAL A 141 9.93 -0.19 4.72
CA VAL A 141 9.93 1.27 4.76
C VAL A 141 8.87 1.77 5.73
N LEU A 142 9.26 2.67 6.62
CA LEU A 142 8.39 3.44 7.50
C LEU A 142 8.37 4.87 6.96
N PHE A 143 7.18 5.46 6.84
CA PHE A 143 7.00 6.77 6.26
C PHE A 143 5.87 7.55 6.92
N ARG A 144 5.91 8.88 6.79
CA ARG A 144 4.76 9.76 7.02
C ARG A 144 4.15 10.11 5.68
N CYS A 145 2.83 10.04 5.58
CA CYS A 145 2.08 10.40 4.39
C CYS A 145 1.14 11.56 4.74
N GLU A 146 1.56 12.78 4.44
CA GLU A 146 0.79 14.01 4.68
C GLU A 146 -0.25 14.21 3.57
N LYS A 147 -1.48 14.60 3.94
CA LYS A 147 -2.62 14.79 3.02
C LYS A 147 -2.99 13.54 2.19
N CYS A 148 -2.56 12.36 2.59
CA CYS A 148 -2.82 11.10 1.89
C CYS A 148 -4.19 10.47 2.24
N LEU A 149 -4.80 10.86 3.36
CA LEU A 149 -6.15 10.41 3.76
C LEU A 149 -7.23 11.44 3.43
N GLY A 150 -6.84 12.70 3.19
CA GLY A 150 -7.74 13.74 2.69
C GLY A 150 -8.21 13.45 1.26
N GLU A 151 -8.85 14.42 0.62
CA GLU A 151 -9.22 14.27 -0.78
C GLU A 151 -7.98 14.15 -1.68
N TRP A 152 -7.86 13.03 -2.39
CA TRP A 152 -6.89 12.82 -3.45
C TRP A 152 -7.57 12.85 -4.81
N ARG A 153 -6.89 13.41 -5.81
CA ARG A 153 -7.29 13.42 -7.22
C ARG A 153 -6.10 13.78 -8.10
N GLN A 154 -6.07 13.29 -9.33
CA GLN A 154 -5.08 13.74 -10.33
C GLN A 154 -5.69 14.81 -11.24
N GLY A 155 -5.26 16.05 -11.06
CA GLY A 155 -5.88 17.20 -11.74
C GLY A 155 -7.35 17.38 -11.39
N GLU A 156 -8.03 18.26 -12.14
CA GLU A 156 -9.42 18.64 -11.83
C GLU A 156 -10.47 17.69 -12.44
N GLU A 157 -10.12 16.96 -13.51
CA GLU A 157 -11.07 16.18 -14.30
C GLU A 157 -11.18 14.70 -13.87
N GLN A 158 -10.15 14.17 -13.20
CA GLN A 158 -10.14 12.77 -12.76
C GLN A 158 -10.99 12.57 -11.51
N GLN A 159 -11.64 11.41 -11.42
CA GLN A 159 -12.31 11.01 -10.18
C GLN A 159 -11.27 10.80 -9.09
N GLY A 160 -11.60 11.28 -7.90
CA GLY A 160 -10.78 11.16 -6.71
C GLY A 160 -11.41 10.27 -5.65
N GLY A 161 -10.77 10.24 -4.50
CA GLY A 161 -11.28 9.60 -3.30
C GLY A 161 -10.79 10.32 -2.06
N SER A 162 -11.23 9.83 -0.91
CA SER A 162 -10.76 10.26 0.39
C SER A 162 -10.92 9.11 1.36
N PHE A 163 -10.18 9.14 2.45
CA PHE A 163 -10.37 8.23 3.56
C PHE A 163 -10.85 9.00 4.80
N PRO A 164 -12.16 8.93 5.13
CA PRO A 164 -12.65 9.50 6.38
C PRO A 164 -12.27 8.57 7.54
N SER A 165 -11.20 8.89 8.27
CA SER A 165 -10.69 8.07 9.36
C SER A 165 -11.71 7.81 10.47
N SER A 166 -12.62 8.75 10.70
CA SER A 166 -13.73 8.61 11.64
C SER A 166 -14.71 7.48 11.25
N GLY A 167 -14.70 7.05 9.99
CA GLY A 167 -15.49 5.92 9.50
C GLY A 167 -15.01 4.56 10.00
N GLY A 168 -13.81 4.47 10.58
CA GLY A 168 -13.34 3.27 11.27
C GLY A 168 -12.86 2.13 10.36
N PHE A 169 -12.78 2.31 9.04
CA PHE A 169 -12.50 1.23 8.09
C PHE A 169 -11.81 1.72 6.81
N LEU A 170 -10.61 1.21 6.49
CA LEU A 170 -9.91 1.44 5.23
C LEU A 170 -10.05 0.21 4.33
N LEU A 171 -10.35 0.43 3.05
CA LEU A 171 -10.13 -0.60 2.03
C LEU A 171 -8.77 -0.36 1.39
N PHE A 172 -7.80 -1.21 1.69
CA PHE A 172 -6.49 -1.17 1.04
C PHE A 172 -6.46 -2.08 -0.18
N GLY A 173 -5.78 -1.62 -1.22
CA GLY A 173 -5.25 -2.48 -2.27
C GLY A 173 -3.78 -2.74 -2.03
N TRP A 174 -3.30 -3.91 -2.43
CA TRP A 174 -1.88 -4.23 -2.41
C TRP A 174 -1.50 -4.95 -3.69
N CYS A 175 -0.24 -4.81 -4.07
CA CYS A 175 0.35 -5.57 -5.15
C CYS A 175 1.85 -5.79 -4.94
N HIS A 176 2.37 -6.82 -5.60
CA HIS A 176 3.79 -7.19 -5.57
C HIS A 176 4.20 -7.74 -6.95
N ALA A 177 5.43 -7.44 -7.36
CA ALA A 177 6.09 -8.14 -8.46
C ALA A 177 7.55 -8.45 -8.12
N SER A 178 8.03 -9.56 -8.65
CA SER A 178 9.42 -10.02 -8.51
C SER A 178 10.38 -9.38 -9.52
N SER A 179 9.85 -8.80 -10.59
CA SER A 179 10.61 -7.99 -11.53
C SER A 179 11.03 -6.67 -10.86
N ALA A 180 12.30 -6.30 -11.00
CA ALA A 180 12.76 -4.97 -10.63
C ALA A 180 12.11 -3.90 -11.53
N PRO A 181 11.85 -2.68 -11.02
CA PRO A 181 11.54 -1.53 -11.85
C PRO A 181 12.64 -1.26 -12.91
N PHE A 182 12.25 -0.65 -14.02
CA PHE A 182 13.11 -0.38 -15.17
C PHE A 182 12.94 1.06 -15.69
N GLY A 183 13.61 1.41 -16.79
CA GLY A 183 13.63 2.77 -17.30
C GLY A 183 14.49 3.68 -16.43
N GLU A 184 14.00 4.89 -16.11
CA GLU A 184 14.65 5.83 -15.19
C GLU A 184 14.45 5.43 -13.70
N ALA A 185 14.64 4.14 -13.38
CA ALA A 185 14.31 3.54 -12.08
C ALA A 185 15.14 4.03 -10.88
N GLU A 186 16.18 4.84 -11.08
CA GLU A 186 16.84 5.52 -9.95
C GLU A 186 16.00 6.69 -9.42
N CYS A 187 15.12 7.24 -10.26
CA CYS A 187 14.14 8.24 -9.86
C CYS A 187 12.77 7.58 -9.65
N ALA A 188 12.32 7.52 -8.40
CA ALA A 188 11.09 6.84 -8.04
C ALA A 188 9.84 7.40 -8.71
N ASP A 189 9.83 8.66 -9.16
CA ASP A 189 8.71 9.29 -9.89
C ASP A 189 8.74 9.02 -11.40
N LYS A 190 9.89 8.59 -11.93
CA LYS A 190 10.07 8.26 -13.34
C LYS A 190 10.26 6.76 -13.60
N ALA A 191 10.36 5.97 -12.54
CA ALA A 191 10.50 4.53 -12.64
C ALA A 191 9.32 3.91 -13.40
N GLU A 192 9.63 3.00 -14.31
CA GLU A 192 8.64 2.16 -14.96
C GLU A 192 8.57 0.82 -14.22
N VAL A 193 7.37 0.28 -14.05
CA VAL A 193 7.16 -1.04 -13.44
C VAL A 193 6.37 -1.92 -14.40
N SER A 194 6.66 -3.22 -14.39
CA SER A 194 5.82 -4.17 -15.10
C SER A 194 4.46 -4.31 -14.40
N GLN A 195 3.53 -5.05 -15.02
CA GLN A 195 2.38 -5.54 -14.28
C GLN A 195 2.83 -6.35 -13.05
N HIS A 196 2.10 -6.22 -11.94
CA HIS A 196 2.35 -6.98 -10.72
C HIS A 196 2.04 -8.48 -10.91
N ASP A 197 2.83 -9.33 -10.26
CA ASP A 197 2.67 -10.79 -10.25
C ASP A 197 1.51 -11.23 -9.34
N SER A 198 1.29 -10.48 -8.27
CA SER A 198 0.22 -10.72 -7.30
C SER A 198 -0.41 -9.42 -6.83
N GLN A 199 -1.70 -9.50 -6.46
CA GLN A 199 -2.49 -8.37 -6.00
C GLN A 199 -3.66 -8.84 -5.15
N GLY A 200 -4.25 -7.93 -4.39
CA GLY A 200 -5.49 -8.18 -3.67
C GLY A 200 -6.02 -6.92 -2.99
N LEU A 201 -7.17 -7.08 -2.34
CA LEU A 201 -7.81 -6.07 -1.51
C LEU A 201 -8.00 -6.64 -0.11
N PHE A 202 -7.98 -5.80 0.91
CA PHE A 202 -8.42 -6.20 2.25
C PHE A 202 -8.97 -5.03 3.04
N GLY A 203 -9.87 -5.34 3.97
CA GLY A 203 -10.38 -4.39 4.95
C GLY A 203 -9.44 -4.22 6.14
N ALA A 204 -9.05 -2.99 6.45
CA ALA A 204 -8.33 -2.62 7.64
C ALA A 204 -9.26 -1.85 8.59
N GLU A 205 -9.71 -2.51 9.66
CA GLU A 205 -10.46 -1.84 10.72
C GLU A 205 -9.54 -0.90 11.51
N VAL A 206 -9.94 0.36 11.63
CA VAL A 206 -9.31 1.33 12.53
C VAL A 206 -9.84 1.08 13.92
N THR A 207 -8.96 0.64 14.79
CA THR A 207 -9.26 0.38 16.20
C THR A 207 -8.29 1.17 17.07
N SER A 208 -8.41 1.03 18.39
CA SER A 208 -7.42 1.60 19.31
C SER A 208 -5.98 1.14 19.05
N PHE A 209 -5.76 0.03 18.34
CA PHE A 209 -4.42 -0.42 17.92
C PHE A 209 -3.81 0.44 16.81
N THR A 210 -4.66 1.11 16.03
CA THR A 210 -4.23 2.01 14.95
C THR A 210 -3.94 3.41 15.48
N LEU A 211 -4.40 3.75 16.69
CA LEU A 211 -4.28 5.08 17.27
C LEU A 211 -2.99 5.21 18.09
N ALA A 212 -2.28 6.32 17.90
CA ALA A 212 -1.19 6.67 18.79
C ALA A 212 -1.71 6.89 20.24
N PRO A 213 -0.89 6.63 21.27
CA PRO A 213 -1.30 6.81 22.66
C PRO A 213 -1.70 8.24 23.03
N SER A 214 -1.09 9.24 22.41
CA SER A 214 -1.42 10.66 22.58
C SER A 214 -0.99 11.49 21.37
N ALA A 215 -1.42 12.76 21.34
CA ALA A 215 -1.08 13.68 20.26
C ALA A 215 0.42 14.03 20.30
N GLU A 216 1.02 14.14 21.49
CA GLU A 216 2.45 14.36 21.66
C GLU A 216 3.26 13.15 21.15
N GLU A 217 2.82 11.92 21.46
CA GLU A 217 3.49 10.71 20.97
C GLU A 217 3.41 10.61 19.45
N TYR A 218 2.23 10.85 18.87
CA TYR A 218 2.08 10.90 17.40
C TYR A 218 2.99 11.98 16.79
N ALA A 219 3.04 13.18 17.37
CA ALA A 219 3.90 14.26 16.88
C ALA A 219 5.40 13.92 16.97
N LEU A 220 5.82 13.19 18.02
CA LEU A 220 7.20 12.68 18.13
C LEU A 220 7.51 11.65 17.05
N TRP A 221 6.56 10.75 16.73
CA TRP A 221 6.73 9.77 15.67
C TRP A 221 6.78 10.43 14.30
N ALA A 222 5.81 11.32 14.01
CA ALA A 222 5.71 12.08 12.78
C ALA A 222 6.94 12.97 12.54
N GLY A 223 7.48 13.59 13.61
CA GLY A 223 8.67 14.42 13.55
C GLY A 223 9.97 13.67 13.23
N LYS A 224 9.97 12.33 13.21
CA LYS A 224 11.12 11.53 12.75
C LYS A 224 11.21 11.48 11.22
N ALA A 225 10.14 11.83 10.51
CA ALA A 225 10.16 11.94 9.06
C ALA A 225 11.07 13.12 8.68
N SER A 226 12.28 12.82 8.23
CA SER A 226 13.36 13.82 8.09
C SER A 226 13.59 14.29 6.65
N GLY A 227 12.72 13.87 5.72
CA GLY A 227 12.58 14.51 4.41
C GLY A 227 12.27 13.53 3.28
N GLY A 228 11.09 13.70 2.68
CA GLY A 228 10.75 13.32 1.30
C GLY A 228 10.77 11.84 0.96
N MET A 229 10.17 11.50 -0.17
CA MET A 229 10.62 10.38 -1.00
C MET A 229 12.14 10.56 -1.15
N VAL A 230 12.95 9.53 -1.40
CA VAL A 230 14.40 9.73 -1.51
C VAL A 230 14.80 10.40 -2.84
N ASP A 231 14.13 11.52 -3.10
CA ASP A 231 14.28 12.58 -4.08
C ASP A 231 15.34 13.57 -3.61
N ASP A 232 16.45 13.09 -3.05
CA ASP A 232 17.69 13.85 -3.21
C ASP A 232 18.05 13.76 -4.70
N GLU A 233 17.28 14.58 -5.40
CA GLU A 233 17.20 15.01 -6.76
C GLU A 233 17.06 13.92 -7.82
N CYS A 234 15.82 13.72 -8.28
CA CYS A 234 15.57 13.37 -9.67
C CYS A 234 16.05 14.53 -10.60
N VAL A 235 17.33 14.92 -10.54
CA VAL A 235 17.90 15.86 -11.50
C VAL A 235 17.86 15.17 -12.86
N ALA A 236 17.27 15.84 -13.83
CA ALA A 236 17.43 15.51 -15.24
C ALA A 236 18.90 15.64 -15.68
#